data_AF-A0A7C5HAX3-F1
#
_entry.id   AF-A0A7C5HAX3-F1
#
_cell.length_a   1.000
_cell.length_b   1.000
_cell.length_c   1.000
_cell.angle_alpha   90.00
_cell.angle_beta   90.00
_cell.angle_gamma   90.00
#
_symmetry.space_group_name_H-M   'P 1'
#
loop_
_entity.id
_entity.type
_entity.pdbx_description
1 polymer ?
#
loop_
_entity_poly.entity_id
_entity_poly.type
_entity_poly.pdbx_seq_one_letter_code
_entity_poly.pdbx_strand_id
1 'polypeptide(L)'
;MTTITASDLKQNTMRLQDALRDDLLVTKRDKPFVVVMDYEKYRRLESYISRMQEEVVVDDGYPSISFNESCGRVADAVDRYRSAKGNYTELNDTYWDSLDEIIDNAKGEE
;
A
#
# COMPACT_ATOMS: atom_id res chain seq x y z
N MET A 1 -16.79 -9.51 11.44
CA MET A 1 -17.81 -8.84 10.61
C MET A 1 -19.09 -9.65 10.61
N THR A 2 -20.18 -9.06 11.07
CA THR A 2 -21.50 -9.69 11.18
C THR A 2 -22.38 -9.28 9.99
N THR A 3 -23.18 -10.20 9.43
CA THR A 3 -24.05 -9.90 8.28
C THR A 3 -25.52 -9.89 8.68
N ILE A 4 -26.27 -8.90 8.21
CA ILE A 4 -27.70 -8.75 8.49
C ILE A 4 -28.47 -8.26 7.26
N THR A 5 -29.73 -8.65 7.10
CA THR A 5 -30.57 -8.08 6.03
C THR A 5 -31.08 -6.69 6.40
N ALA A 6 -31.31 -5.84 5.40
CA ALA A 6 -31.89 -4.52 5.60
C ALA A 6 -33.29 -4.57 6.24
N SER A 7 -34.04 -5.64 5.98
CA SER A 7 -35.35 -5.87 6.60
C SER A 7 -35.23 -6.16 8.10
N ASP A 8 -34.30 -7.04 8.49
CA ASP A 8 -34.06 -7.37 9.90
C ASP A 8 -33.54 -6.16 10.67
N LEU A 9 -32.65 -5.38 10.07
CA LEU A 9 -32.14 -4.16 10.67
C LEU A 9 -33.24 -3.12 10.89
N LYS A 10 -34.17 -3.00 9.92
CA LYS A 10 -35.32 -2.09 10.03
C LYS A 10 -36.31 -2.52 11.12
N GLN A 11 -36.49 -3.83 11.30
CA GLN A 11 -37.40 -4.38 12.31
C GLN A 11 -36.77 -4.39 13.70
N ASN A 12 -35.44 -4.46 13.79
CA ASN A 12 -34.72 -4.57 15.05
C ASN A 12 -33.51 -3.62 15.11
N THR A 13 -33.79 -2.34 15.32
CA THR A 13 -32.81 -1.25 15.37
C THR A 13 -31.75 -1.45 16.46
N MET A 14 -32.05 -2.22 17.52
CA MET A 14 -31.07 -2.49 18.59
C MET A 14 -29.83 -3.22 18.09
N ARG A 15 -29.92 -3.95 16.97
CA ARG A 15 -28.76 -4.59 16.34
C ARG A 15 -27.71 -3.61 15.82
N LEU A 16 -28.02 -2.31 15.73
CA LEU A 16 -27.00 -1.29 15.48
C LEU A 16 -25.96 -1.21 16.60
N GLN A 17 -26.28 -1.64 17.83
CA GLN A 17 -25.31 -1.68 18.92
C GLN A 17 -24.20 -2.70 18.67
N ASP A 18 -24.47 -3.75 17.89
CA ASP A 18 -23.47 -4.74 17.53
C ASP A 18 -22.35 -4.10 16.67
N ALA A 19 -22.67 -3.05 15.92
CA ALA A 19 -21.71 -2.29 15.10
C ALA A 19 -20.64 -1.54 15.92
N LEU A 20 -20.85 -1.36 17.23
CA LEU A 20 -19.85 -0.81 18.15
C LEU A 20 -18.77 -1.84 18.50
N ARG A 21 -19.06 -3.14 18.39
CA ARG A 21 -18.14 -4.24 18.71
C ARG A 21 -17.48 -4.82 17.48
N ASP A 22 -18.25 -5.00 16.41
CA ASP A 22 -17.81 -5.61 15.16
C ASP A 22 -18.55 -5.01 13.97
N ASP A 23 -17.90 -4.91 12.82
CA ASP A 23 -18.50 -4.27 11.65
C ASP A 23 -19.72 -5.05 11.16
N LEU A 24 -20.77 -4.33 10.78
CA LEU A 24 -22.05 -4.88 10.38
C LEU A 24 -22.28 -4.67 8.88
N LEU A 25 -22.23 -5.76 8.11
CA LEU A 25 -22.57 -5.76 6.70
C LEU A 25 -24.08 -5.90 6.53
N VAL A 26 -24.71 -4.87 5.98
CA VAL A 26 -26.13 -4.85 5.63
C VAL A 26 -26.30 -5.32 4.19
N THR A 27 -27.10 -6.36 4.00
CA THR A 27 -27.45 -6.89 2.68
C THR A 27 -28.87 -6.51 2.29
N LYS A 28 -29.09 -6.31 0.98
CA LYS A 28 -30.41 -6.07 0.40
C LYS A 28 -30.57 -7.00 -0.80
N ARG A 29 -31.59 -7.88 -0.76
CA ARG A 29 -31.78 -8.94 -1.77
C ARG A 29 -30.51 -9.77 -1.97
N ASP A 30 -29.93 -10.20 -0.85
CA ASP A 30 -28.70 -11.02 -0.76
C ASP A 30 -27.44 -10.40 -1.38
N LYS A 31 -27.47 -9.11 -1.70
CA LYS A 31 -26.31 -8.35 -2.17
C LYS A 31 -25.80 -7.41 -1.08
N PRO A 32 -24.48 -7.25 -0.92
CA PRO A 32 -23.92 -6.25 -0.01
C PRO A 32 -24.41 -4.86 -0.42
N PHE A 33 -24.85 -4.07 0.56
CA PHE A 33 -25.42 -2.76 0.31
C PHE A 33 -24.68 -1.66 1.07
N VAL A 34 -24.53 -1.82 2.39
CA VAL A 34 -23.87 -0.83 3.27
C VAL A 34 -23.13 -1.57 4.37
N VAL A 35 -22.01 -1.01 4.83
CA VAL A 35 -21.34 -1.41 6.06
C VAL A 35 -21.61 -0.36 7.12
N VAL A 36 -22.08 -0.78 8.29
CA VAL A 36 -22.22 0.06 9.47
C VAL A 36 -21.08 -0.27 10.42
N MET A 37 -20.43 0.77 10.94
CA MET A 37 -19.28 0.64 11.81
C MET A 37 -19.24 1.78 12.83
N ASP A 38 -18.44 1.59 13.88
CA ASP A 38 -18.16 2.64 14.84
C ASP A 38 -17.57 3.90 14.19
N TYR A 39 -18.02 5.07 14.65
CA TYR A 39 -17.64 6.35 14.05
C TYR A 39 -16.16 6.69 14.25
N GLU A 40 -15.58 6.40 15.41
CA GLU A 40 -14.15 6.63 15.67
C GLU A 40 -13.30 5.73 14.78
N LYS A 41 -13.74 4.48 14.57
CA LYS A 41 -13.10 3.57 13.61
C LYS A 41 -13.16 4.13 12.18
N TYR A 42 -14.31 4.64 11.74
CA TYR A 42 -14.44 5.28 10.43
C TYR A 42 -13.49 6.47 10.29
N ARG A 43 -13.42 7.36 11.29
CA ARG A 43 -12.54 8.54 11.28
C ARG A 43 -11.06 8.17 11.17
N ARG A 44 -10.63 7.10 11.84
CA ARG A 44 -9.25 6.58 11.72
C ARG A 44 -8.97 6.05 10.32
N LEU A 45 -9.92 5.31 9.73
CA LEU A 45 -9.78 4.79 8.37
C LEU A 45 -9.75 5.92 7.34
N GLU A 46 -10.64 6.90 7.47
CA GLU A 46 -10.66 8.11 6.65
C GLU A 46 -9.31 8.82 6.72
N SER A 47 -8.80 9.10 7.92
CA SER A 47 -7.50 9.73 8.10
C SER A 47 -6.35 8.92 7.52
N TYR A 48 -6.38 7.59 7.63
CA TYR A 48 -5.36 6.71 7.07
C TYR A 48 -5.38 6.75 5.53
N ILE A 49 -6.56 6.66 4.92
CA ILE A 49 -6.74 6.75 3.47
C ILE A 49 -6.30 8.12 2.95
N SER A 50 -6.66 9.20 3.64
CA SER A 50 -6.21 10.54 3.27
C SER A 50 -4.68 10.66 3.30
N ARG A 51 -4.01 10.11 4.31
CA ARG A 51 -2.53 10.08 4.36
C ARG A 51 -1.92 9.28 3.22
N MET A 52 -2.49 8.13 2.86
CA MET A 52 -2.02 7.34 1.71
C MET A 52 -2.23 8.06 0.38
N GLN A 53 -3.25 8.90 0.25
CA GLN A 53 -3.48 9.72 -0.95
C GLN A 53 -2.58 10.95 -0.99
N GLU A 54 -2.15 11.44 0.17
CA GLU A 54 -1.26 12.59 0.34
C GLU A 54 0.22 12.20 0.31
N GLU A 55 0.55 10.91 0.52
CA GLU A 55 1.73 10.27 -0.08
C GLU A 55 1.57 10.36 -1.60
N VAL A 56 1.87 11.54 -2.14
CA VAL A 56 2.44 11.68 -3.47
C VAL A 56 3.46 10.58 -3.56
N VAL A 57 3.20 9.58 -4.40
CA VAL A 57 4.24 8.70 -4.89
C VAL A 57 5.26 9.66 -5.43
N VAL A 58 6.32 9.90 -4.65
CA VAL A 58 7.35 10.85 -5.04
C VAL A 58 7.83 10.30 -6.36
N ASP A 59 7.57 11.04 -7.44
CA ASP A 59 8.27 10.82 -8.69
C ASP A 59 9.71 11.18 -8.36
N ASP A 60 10.44 10.20 -7.83
CA ASP A 60 11.86 10.22 -7.50
C ASP A 60 12.71 10.23 -8.79
N GLY A 61 12.10 10.57 -9.93
CA GLY A 61 12.69 10.49 -11.24
C GLY A 61 12.77 9.06 -11.77
N TYR A 62 12.23 8.05 -11.06
CA TYR A 62 12.02 6.75 -11.69
C TYR A 62 10.80 6.83 -12.60
N PRO A 63 10.95 6.66 -13.93
CA PRO A 63 9.81 6.64 -14.82
C PRO A 63 8.84 5.58 -14.31
N SER A 64 7.59 5.99 -14.07
CA SER A 64 6.52 5.07 -13.67
C SER A 64 6.34 4.02 -14.76
N ILE A 65 6.96 2.86 -14.56
CA ILE A 65 6.91 1.75 -15.50
C ILE A 65 5.65 0.92 -15.26
N SER A 66 5.08 0.39 -16.35
CA SER A 66 3.93 -0.51 -16.25
C SER A 66 4.32 -1.81 -15.53
N PHE A 67 3.34 -2.49 -14.90
CA PHE A 67 3.57 -3.79 -14.24
C PHE A 67 4.28 -4.81 -15.16
N ASN A 68 3.90 -4.85 -16.43
CA ASN A 68 4.52 -5.74 -17.43
C ASN A 68 5.99 -5.37 -17.69
N GLU A 69 6.31 -4.08 -17.73
CA GLU A 69 7.69 -3.61 -17.91
C GLU A 69 8.54 -3.93 -16.67
N SER A 70 8.00 -3.76 -15.46
CA SER A 70 8.67 -4.17 -14.22
C SER A 70 9.00 -5.66 -14.22
N CYS A 71 8.05 -6.52 -14.60
CA CYS A 71 8.28 -7.95 -14.73
C CYS A 71 9.38 -8.28 -15.75
N GLY A 72 9.41 -7.58 -16.88
CA GLY A 72 10.45 -7.73 -17.90
C GLY A 72 11.84 -7.35 -17.40
N ARG A 73 11.97 -6.21 -16.70
CA ARG A 73 13.25 -5.75 -16.12
C ARG A 73 13.78 -6.72 -15.07
N VAL A 74 12.90 -7.26 -14.22
CA VAL A 74 13.28 -8.25 -13.21
C VAL A 74 13.72 -9.56 -13.86
N ALA A 75 13.00 -10.04 -14.87
CA ALA A 75 13.38 -11.24 -15.59
C ALA A 75 14.76 -11.11 -16.26
N ASP A 76 15.01 -9.99 -16.94
CA ASP A 76 16.30 -9.70 -17.58
C ASP A 76 17.44 -9.62 -16.55
N ALA A 77 17.23 -8.95 -15.41
CA ALA A 77 18.22 -8.88 -14.33
C ALA A 77 18.55 -10.27 -13.75
N VAL A 78 17.54 -11.12 -13.55
CA VAL A 78 17.72 -12.49 -13.05
C VAL A 78 18.49 -13.35 -14.05
N ASP A 79 18.18 -13.23 -15.34
CA ASP A 79 18.88 -13.97 -16.39
C ASP A 79 20.34 -13.53 -16.54
N ARG A 80 20.61 -12.21 -16.46
CA ARG A 80 21.99 -11.68 -16.42
C ARG A 80 22.78 -12.22 -15.24
N TYR A 81 22.16 -12.24 -14.04
CA TYR A 81 22.79 -12.78 -12.83
C TYR A 81 23.12 -14.27 -12.98
N ARG A 82 22.15 -15.07 -13.44
CA ARG A 82 22.33 -16.52 -13.63
C ARG A 82 23.37 -16.86 -14.70
N SER A 83 23.42 -16.07 -15.77
CA SER A 83 24.34 -16.29 -16.88
C SER A 83 25.72 -15.66 -16.67
N ALA A 84 25.93 -14.94 -15.56
CA ALA A 84 27.11 -14.10 -15.31
C ALA A 84 27.42 -13.12 -16.46
N LYS A 85 26.43 -12.79 -17.30
CA LYS A 85 26.56 -11.83 -18.39
C LYS A 85 26.11 -10.46 -17.91
N GLY A 86 27.08 -9.63 -17.54
CA GLY A 86 26.84 -8.25 -17.14
C GLY A 86 28.10 -7.60 -16.62
N ASN A 87 28.14 -6.27 -16.68
CA ASN A 87 29.14 -5.50 -15.94
C ASN A 87 28.59 -5.32 -14.54
N TYR A 88 29.21 -5.97 -13.57
CA TYR A 88 28.87 -5.84 -12.16
C TYR A 88 29.87 -4.88 -11.51
N THR A 89 29.38 -3.98 -10.66
CA THR A 89 30.27 -3.19 -9.83
C THR A 89 30.89 -4.10 -8.78
N GLU A 90 32.21 -4.14 -8.75
CA GLU A 90 32.93 -4.87 -7.70
C GLU A 90 32.75 -4.16 -6.37
N LEU A 91 32.26 -4.88 -5.36
CA LEU A 91 32.04 -4.36 -4.01
C LEU A 91 33.35 -4.33 -3.21
N ASN A 92 34.34 -3.59 -3.72
CA ASN A 92 35.64 -3.42 -3.09
C ASN A 92 35.68 -2.16 -2.19
N ASP A 93 36.75 -2.00 -1.42
CA ASP A 93 36.88 -0.88 -0.48
C ASP A 93 36.77 0.48 -1.20
N THR A 94 37.31 0.58 -2.42
CA THR A 94 37.21 1.79 -3.26
C THR A 94 35.76 2.15 -3.63
N TYR A 95 34.90 1.15 -3.86
CA TYR A 95 33.47 1.37 -4.12
C TYR A 95 32.78 1.96 -2.89
N TRP A 96 33.04 1.40 -1.71
CA TRP A 96 32.44 1.88 -0.46
C TRP A 96 32.91 3.28 -0.10
N ASP A 97 34.20 3.57 -0.24
CA ASP A 97 34.77 4.91 -0.01
C ASP A 97 34.12 5.95 -0.93
N SER A 98 33.93 5.63 -2.21
CA SER A 98 33.27 6.54 -3.15
C SER A 98 31.78 6.76 -2.83
N LEU A 99 31.12 5.75 -2.26
CA LEU A 99 29.71 5.82 -1.93
C LEU A 99 29.48 6.68 -0.68
N ASP A 100 30.35 6.55 0.32
CA ASP A 100 30.36 7.40 1.51
C ASP A 100 30.62 8.87 1.13
N GLU A 101 31.57 9.14 0.23
CA GLU A 101 31.82 10.50 -0.28
C GLU A 101 30.60 11.10 -1.00
N ILE A 102 29.89 10.31 -1.81
CA ILE A 102 28.65 10.77 -2.47
C ILE A 102 27.56 11.07 -1.44
N ILE A 103 27.40 10.21 -0.44
CA ILE A 103 26.39 10.39 0.63
C ILE A 103 26.69 11.63 1.45
N ASP A 104 27.95 11.87 1.78
CA ASP A 104 28.35 13.04 2.58
C ASP A 104 28.20 14.34 1.81
N ASN A 105 28.50 14.36 0.51
CA ASN A 105 28.23 15.50 -0.36
C ASN A 105 26.72 15.80 -0.47
N ALA A 106 25.88 14.76 -0.59
CA ALA A 106 24.43 14.93 -0.65
C ALA A 106 23.80 15.46 0.65
N LYS A 107 24.46 15.23 1.81
CA LYS A 107 24.04 15.79 3.11
C LYS A 107 24.48 17.23 3.33
N GLY A 108 25.39 17.75 2.51
CA GLY A 108 25.97 19.09 2.64
C GLY A 108 25.23 20.22 1.92
N GLU A 109 24.12 19.93 1.23
CA GLU A 109 23.33 20.92 0.47
C GLU A 109 22.05 21.40 1.20
N GLU A 110 22.05 21.50 2.54
CA GLU A 110 21.11 22.33 3.32
C GLU A 110 21.80 23.59 3.89
#